data_AF-A0A3D2J592-F1
#
_entry.id   AF-A0A3D2J592-F1
#
_cell.length_a   1.000
_cell.length_b   1.000
_cell.length_c   1.000
_cell.angle_alpha   90.00
_cell.angle_beta   90.00
_cell.angle_gamma   90.00
#
_symmetry.space_group_name_H-M   'P 1'
#
loop_
_entity.id
_entity.type
_entity.pdbx_description
1 polymer ?
#
loop_
_entity_poly.entity_id
_entity_poly.type
_entity_poly.pdbx_seq_one_letter_code
_entity_poly.pdbx_strand_id
1 'polypeptide(L)'
;MHITASTPDFDELTNAIKTHFDAVRDPYRQWTDLARFALQGRRFDENNLARVQAYINRQRTEIRSLVLIASEHFTPEQVKELQRRAKISKYGWRSLKKSCPVTLKNGFTLLWY
;
A
#
# COMPACT_ATOMS: atom_id res chain seq x y z
N MET A 1 5.57 30.35 17.15
CA MET A 1 5.77 28.89 17.10
C MET A 1 6.32 28.54 15.73
N HIS A 2 7.63 28.38 15.60
CA HIS A 2 8.23 27.79 14.40
C HIS A 2 7.97 26.28 14.46
N ILE A 3 7.19 25.75 13.53
CA ILE A 3 7.12 24.31 13.32
C ILE A 3 8.44 23.93 12.65
N THR A 4 9.46 23.63 13.44
CA THR A 4 10.58 22.82 12.95
C THR A 4 9.98 21.47 12.62
N ALA A 5 9.63 21.26 11.35
CA ALA A 5 9.35 19.93 10.83
C ALA A 5 10.64 19.14 11.00
N SER A 6 10.78 18.42 12.12
CA SER A 6 11.90 17.53 12.35
C SER A 6 11.99 16.58 11.16
N THR A 7 13.18 16.48 10.56
CA THR A 7 13.44 15.54 9.48
C THR A 7 12.92 14.16 9.90
N PRO A 8 12.08 13.49 9.09
CA PRO A 8 11.54 12.19 9.44
C PRO A 8 12.69 11.20 9.65
N ASP A 9 12.64 10.45 10.75
CA ASP A 9 13.64 9.43 11.02
C ASP A 9 13.55 8.31 9.98
N PHE A 10 14.71 7.92 9.44
CA PHE A 10 14.77 6.97 8.34
C PHE A 10 14.28 5.58 8.76
N ASP A 11 14.67 5.10 9.94
CA ASP A 11 14.31 3.77 10.41
C ASP A 11 12.85 3.72 10.88
N GLU A 12 12.36 4.77 11.54
CA GLU A 12 10.95 4.92 11.91
C GLU A 12 10.04 4.89 10.68
N LEU A 13 10.35 5.70 9.65
CA LEU A 13 9.54 5.76 8.43
C LEU A 13 9.61 4.44 7.65
N THR A 14 10.79 3.81 7.60
CA THR A 14 10.97 2.49 6.98
C THR A 14 10.12 1.43 7.68
N ASN A 15 10.14 1.40 9.02
CA ASN A 15 9.37 0.44 9.81
C ASN A 15 7.86 0.68 9.70
N ALA A 16 7.42 1.94 9.67
CA ALA A 16 6.01 2.28 9.47
C ALA A 16 5.52 1.77 8.10
N ILE A 17 6.24 2.10 7.01
CA ILE A 17 5.90 1.64 5.65
C ILE A 17 5.87 0.12 5.58
N LYS A 18 6.88 -0.55 6.14
CA LYS A 18 6.95 -2.02 6.19
C LYS A 18 5.76 -2.61 6.94
N THR A 19 5.42 -2.08 8.11
CA THR A 19 4.32 -2.58 8.95
C THR A 19 2.99 -2.50 8.21
N HIS A 20 2.69 -1.34 7.62
CA HIS A 20 1.47 -1.19 6.83
C HIS A 20 1.47 -2.06 5.57
N PHE A 21 2.63 -2.23 4.92
CA PHE A 21 2.75 -3.07 3.73
C PHE A 21 2.59 -4.57 4.04
N ASP A 22 3.18 -5.05 5.13
CA ASP A 22 3.02 -6.43 5.59
C ASP A 22 1.57 -6.69 6.02
N ALA A 23 0.91 -5.73 6.68
CA ALA A 23 -0.48 -5.84 7.12
C ALA A 23 -1.50 -5.97 5.98
N VAL A 24 -1.18 -5.51 4.76
CA VAL A 24 -2.10 -5.60 3.61
C VAL A 24 -1.91 -6.87 2.77
N ARG A 25 -0.86 -7.67 2.99
CA ARG A 25 -0.57 -8.86 2.17
C ARG A 25 -1.70 -9.89 2.20
N ASP A 26 -2.10 -10.32 3.38
CA ASP A 26 -3.18 -11.30 3.54
C ASP A 26 -4.55 -10.74 3.12
N PRO A 27 -4.92 -9.50 3.50
CA PRO A 27 -6.13 -8.85 2.97
C PRO A 27 -6.17 -8.79 1.45
N TYR A 28 -5.06 -8.49 0.77
CA TYR A 28 -5.01 -8.50 -0.70
C TYR A 28 -5.29 -9.89 -1.27
N ARG A 29 -4.74 -10.94 -0.66
CA ARG A 29 -5.01 -12.32 -1.06
C ARG A 29 -6.49 -12.67 -0.90
N GLN A 30 -7.04 -12.37 0.27
CA GLN A 30 -8.45 -12.58 0.57
C GLN A 30 -9.36 -11.82 -0.40
N TRP A 31 -9.06 -10.54 -0.65
CA TRP A 31 -9.81 -9.71 -1.59
C TRP A 31 -9.75 -10.28 -3.01
N THR A 32 -8.58 -10.76 -3.44
CA THR A 32 -8.38 -11.35 -4.78
C THR A 32 -9.22 -12.60 -4.97
N ASP A 33 -9.28 -13.48 -3.97
CA ASP A 33 -10.06 -14.71 -4.04
C ASP A 33 -11.57 -14.40 -4.09
N LEU A 34 -12.05 -13.45 -3.27
CA LEU A 34 -13.45 -12.98 -3.32
C LEU A 34 -13.77 -12.28 -4.64
N ALA A 35 -12.87 -11.44 -5.15
CA ALA A 35 -13.04 -10.73 -6.42
C ALA A 35 -13.09 -11.69 -7.62
N ARG A 36 -12.34 -12.79 -7.59
CA ARG A 36 -12.42 -13.84 -8.61
C ARG A 36 -13.79 -14.50 -8.64
N PHE A 37 -14.37 -14.81 -7.48
CA PHE A 37 -15.72 -15.35 -7.44
C PHE A 37 -16.75 -14.36 -7.99
N ALA A 38 -16.63 -13.08 -7.66
CA ALA A 38 -17.48 -12.01 -8.21
C ALA A 38 -17.39 -11.93 -9.75
N LEU A 39 -16.17 -11.95 -10.31
CA LEU A 39 -15.96 -11.92 -11.77
C LEU A 39 -16.47 -13.17 -12.49
N GLN A 40 -16.47 -14.32 -11.81
CA GLN A 40 -16.98 -15.58 -12.35
C GLN A 40 -18.51 -15.72 -12.19
N GLY A 41 -19.20 -14.70 -11.65
CA GLY A 41 -20.64 -14.77 -11.38
C GLY A 41 -21.02 -15.82 -10.33
N ARG A 42 -20.06 -16.25 -9.51
CA ARG A 42 -20.30 -17.23 -8.43
C ARG A 42 -20.83 -16.51 -7.21
N ARG A 43 -21.51 -17.24 -6.31
CA ARG A 43 -21.91 -16.68 -5.02
C ARG A 43 -20.67 -16.37 -4.17
N PHE A 44 -20.60 -15.17 -3.62
CA PHE A 44 -19.55 -14.73 -2.71
C PHE A 44 -20.16 -13.83 -1.62
N ASP A 45 -19.35 -13.51 -0.61
CA ASP A 45 -19.74 -12.58 0.44
C ASP A 45 -19.38 -11.14 0.02
N GLU A 46 -20.38 -10.42 -0.49
CA GLU A 46 -20.27 -9.03 -0.93
C GLU A 46 -19.85 -8.08 0.21
N ASN A 47 -20.39 -8.30 1.41
CA ASN A 47 -20.07 -7.48 2.58
C ASN A 47 -18.61 -7.67 2.98
N ASN A 48 -18.13 -8.90 2.99
CA ASN A 48 -16.74 -9.20 3.28
C ASN A 48 -15.81 -8.64 2.18
N LEU A 49 -16.17 -8.76 0.89
CA LEU A 49 -15.40 -8.16 -0.20
C LEU A 49 -15.26 -6.64 -0.03
N ALA A 50 -16.38 -5.94 0.24
CA ALA A 50 -16.39 -4.49 0.46
C ALA A 50 -15.57 -4.09 1.69
N ARG A 51 -15.69 -4.84 2.80
CA ARG A 51 -14.93 -4.61 4.03
C ARG A 51 -13.43 -4.75 3.82
N VAL A 52 -13.00 -5.82 3.16
CA VAL A 52 -11.57 -6.07 2.89
C VAL A 52 -11.05 -5.01 1.90
N GLN A 53 -11.83 -4.63 0.89
CA GLN A 53 -11.48 -3.55 -0.03
C GLN A 53 -11.26 -2.22 0.71
N ALA A 54 -12.17 -1.86 1.62
CA ALA A 54 -12.06 -0.63 2.42
C ALA A 54 -10.81 -0.65 3.31
N TYR A 55 -10.53 -1.78 3.96
CA TYR A 55 -9.30 -1.94 4.75
C TYR A 55 -8.04 -1.72 3.91
N ILE A 56 -7.94 -2.40 2.75
CA ILE A 56 -6.79 -2.26 1.85
C ILE A 56 -6.63 -0.81 1.40
N ASN A 57 -7.73 -0.15 0.99
CA ASN A 57 -7.69 1.23 0.52
C ASN A 57 -7.25 2.20 1.62
N ARG A 58 -7.72 2.02 2.86
CA ARG A 58 -7.25 2.81 4.01
C ARG A 58 -5.74 2.66 4.20
N GLN A 59 -5.26 1.42 4.27
CA GLN A 59 -3.83 1.15 4.44
C GLN A 59 -3.00 1.73 3.29
N ARG A 60 -3.45 1.62 2.04
CA ARG A 60 -2.78 2.25 0.89
C ARG A 60 -2.69 3.77 1.01
N THR A 61 -3.71 4.42 1.55
CA THR A 61 -3.68 5.87 1.81
C THR A 61 -2.62 6.23 2.85
N GLU A 62 -2.54 5.48 3.94
CA GLU A 62 -1.49 5.67 4.96
C GLU A 62 -0.09 5.47 4.36
N ILE A 63 0.14 4.34 3.68
CA ILE A 63 1.44 4.05 3.06
C ILE A 63 1.79 5.12 2.02
N ARG A 64 0.82 5.59 1.22
CA ARG A 64 1.03 6.67 0.26
C ARG A 64 1.54 7.93 0.93
N SER A 65 0.95 8.34 2.06
CA SER A 65 1.41 9.51 2.81
C SER A 65 2.88 9.36 3.21
N LEU A 66 3.23 8.22 3.79
CA LEU A 66 4.61 7.91 4.22
C LEU A 66 5.58 7.86 3.02
N VAL A 67 5.17 7.31 1.88
CA VAL A 67 5.98 7.25 0.65
C VAL A 67 6.23 8.65 0.07
N LEU A 68 5.26 9.55 0.16
CA LEU A 68 5.42 10.94 -0.29
C LEU A 68 6.41 11.68 0.61
N ILE A 69 6.26 11.57 1.93
CA ILE A 69 7.22 12.10 2.91
C ILE A 69 8.62 11.56 2.63
N ALA A 70 8.77 10.24 2.46
CA ALA A 70 10.06 9.62 2.14
C ALA A 70 10.66 10.18 0.84
N SER A 71 9.84 10.47 -0.16
CA SER A 71 10.30 10.98 -1.45
C SER A 71 10.67 12.46 -1.43
N GLU A 72 10.18 13.21 -0.46
CA GLU A 72 10.47 14.64 -0.26
C GLU A 72 11.74 14.84 0.58
N HIS A 73 11.94 14.00 1.61
CA HIS A 73 13.00 14.19 2.59
C HIS A 73 14.25 13.34 2.38
N PHE A 74 14.19 12.26 1.59
CA PHE A 74 15.31 11.35 1.39
C PHE A 74 15.85 11.39 -0.04
N THR A 75 17.15 11.12 -0.17
CA THR A 75 17.81 11.01 -1.48
C THR A 75 17.30 9.79 -2.25
N PRO A 76 17.46 9.75 -3.59
CA PRO A 76 17.08 8.57 -4.38
C PRO A 76 17.70 7.26 -3.89
N GLU A 77 18.93 7.30 -3.35
CA GLU A 77 19.65 6.17 -2.79
C GLU A 77 19.02 5.69 -1.48
N GLN A 78 18.68 6.62 -0.59
CA GLN A 78 17.97 6.32 0.65
C GLN A 78 16.57 5.75 0.36
N VAL A 79 15.85 6.30 -0.61
CA VAL A 79 14.54 5.79 -1.05
C VAL A 79 14.64 4.38 -1.65
N LYS A 80 15.72 4.05 -2.34
CA LYS A 80 15.98 2.66 -2.82
C LYS A 80 16.23 1.70 -1.66
N GLU A 81 17.01 2.13 -0.66
CA GLU A 81 17.30 1.31 0.52
C GLU A 81 16.03 1.10 1.36
N LEU A 82 15.21 2.13 1.55
CA LEU A 82 13.92 2.03 2.21
C LEU A 82 13.00 1.04 1.49
N GLN A 83 12.88 1.13 0.15
CA GLN A 83 12.11 0.16 -0.65
C GLN A 83 12.57 -1.28 -0.40
N ARG A 84 13.90 -1.50 -0.37
CA ARG A 84 14.48 -2.81 -0.10
C ARG A 84 14.12 -3.32 1.29
N ARG A 85 14.27 -2.48 2.32
CA ARG A 85 13.95 -2.82 3.72
C ARG A 85 12.46 -3.08 3.95
N ALA A 86 11.61 -2.31 3.28
CA ALA A 86 10.15 -2.49 3.29
C ALA A 86 9.68 -3.66 2.42
N LYS A 87 10.59 -4.36 1.71
CA LYS A 87 10.28 -5.46 0.79
C LYS A 87 9.23 -5.09 -0.26
N ILE A 88 9.35 -3.87 -0.79
CA ILE A 88 8.49 -3.31 -1.81
C ILE A 88 9.20 -3.31 -3.16
N SER A 89 8.57 -3.87 -4.20
CA SER A 89 9.11 -3.80 -5.56
C SER A 89 9.03 -2.37 -6.13
N LYS A 90 9.91 -2.06 -7.09
CA LYS A 90 9.96 -0.74 -7.76
C LYS A 90 8.62 -0.35 -8.38
N TYR A 91 7.92 -1.29 -9.00
CA TYR A 91 6.60 -1.07 -9.60
C TYR A 91 5.54 -0.85 -8.55
N GLY A 92 5.63 -1.62 -7.46
CA GLY A 92 4.89 -1.37 -6.27
C GLY A 92 5.03 0.09 -5.82
N TRP A 93 6.23 0.48 -5.41
CA TRP A 93 6.51 1.84 -4.91
C TRP A 93 5.93 2.93 -5.82
N ARG A 94 6.10 2.81 -7.14
CA ARG A 94 5.52 3.74 -8.13
C ARG A 94 3.99 3.78 -8.10
N SER A 95 3.33 2.66 -7.87
CA SER A 95 1.88 2.60 -7.80
C SER A 95 1.32 3.19 -6.49
N LEU A 96 2.06 3.15 -5.37
CA LEU A 96 1.70 3.88 -4.14
C LEU A 96 1.74 5.40 -4.32
N LYS A 97 2.66 5.89 -5.15
CA LYS A 97 2.70 7.30 -5.56
C LYS A 97 1.51 7.73 -6.41
N LYS A 98 0.66 6.81 -6.88
CA LYS A 98 -0.58 7.13 -7.59
C LYS A 98 -1.78 7.01 -6.66
N SER A 99 -2.73 7.95 -6.75
CA SER A 99 -4.01 7.85 -6.05
C SER A 99 -4.89 6.89 -6.84
N CYS A 100 -4.74 5.59 -6.62
CA CYS A 100 -5.52 4.56 -7.29
C CYS A 100 -6.11 3.59 -6.27
N PRO A 101 -7.43 3.62 -6.04
CA PRO A 101 -8.09 2.69 -5.15
C PRO A 101 -8.17 1.29 -5.77
N VAL A 102 -8.09 0.27 -4.91
CA VAL A 102 -8.41 -1.11 -5.25
C VAL A 102 -9.91 -1.21 -5.49
N THR A 103 -10.26 -1.71 -6.67
CA THR A 103 -11.61 -1.95 -7.15
C THR A 103 -11.62 -3.25 -7.96
N LEU A 104 -12.78 -3.83 -8.24
CA LEU A 104 -12.84 -5.02 -9.12
C LEU A 104 -12.24 -4.79 -10.52
N LYS A 105 -12.23 -3.53 -11.01
CA LYS A 105 -11.65 -3.17 -12.32
C LYS A 105 -10.12 -3.06 -12.31
N ASN A 106 -9.54 -2.50 -11.23
CA ASN A 106 -8.12 -2.14 -11.18
C ASN A 106 -7.31 -2.85 -10.08
N GLY A 107 -7.97 -3.64 -9.23
CA GLY A 107 -7.35 -4.25 -8.05
C GLY A 107 -6.38 -5.39 -8.37
N PHE A 108 -6.60 -6.10 -9.47
CA PHE A 108 -5.72 -7.18 -9.93
C PHE A 108 -4.39 -6.69 -10.49
N THR A 109 -4.37 -5.49 -11.08
CA THR A 109 -3.15 -4.81 -11.57
C THR A 109 -2.34 -4.18 -10.44
N LEU A 110 -2.94 -4.08 -9.25
CA LEU A 110 -2.32 -3.61 -8.02
C LEU A 110 -1.81 -4.76 -7.14
N LEU A 111 -1.71 -5.99 -7.68
CA LEU A 111 -1.10 -7.12 -7.00
C LEU A 111 0.42 -7.07 -7.16
N TRP A 112 1.06 -6.84 -6.03
CA TRP A 112 2.49 -6.58 -5.94
C TRP A 112 3.23 -7.88 -5.69
N TYR A 113 4.12 -8.21 -6.61
CA TYR A 113 5.33 -8.96 -6.30
C TYR A 113 6.54 -8.08 -6.64
#